data_AF-A0A822ZJN0-F1
#
_entry.id   AF-A0A822ZJN0-F1
#
_cell.length_a   1.000
_cell.length_b   1.000
_cell.length_c   1.000
_cell.angle_alpha   90.00
_cell.angle_beta   90.00
_cell.angle_gamma   90.00
#
_symmetry.space_group_name_H-M   'P 1'
#
loop_
_entity.id
_entity.type
_entity.pdbx_description
1 polymer ?
#
loop_
_entity_poly.entity_id
_entity_poly.type
_entity_poly.pdbx_seq_one_letter_code
_entity_poly.pdbx_strand_id
1 'polypeptide(L)'
;MVNLIVFPIISLAIEKLGELLVQEASFLSDMRDEVKGLQSELEWMRCFLKDAEARQQKDERICNWVREIRDVAYEVEDVIDTYM
;
A
#
# COMPACT_ATOMS: atom_id res chain seq x y z
N MET A 1 -16.70 -2.43 3.93
CA MET A 1 -16.65 -0.99 4.28
C MET A 1 -15.24 -0.54 4.67
N VAL A 2 -14.49 -1.30 5.49
CA VAL A 2 -13.07 -0.97 5.80
C VAL A 2 -12.20 -0.93 4.54
N ASN A 3 -12.38 -1.86 3.59
CA ASN A 3 -11.64 -1.84 2.31
C ASN A 3 -11.85 -0.56 1.49
N LEU A 4 -13.02 0.10 1.56
CA LEU A 4 -13.28 1.33 0.80
C LEU A 4 -12.48 2.54 1.30
N ILE A 5 -12.02 2.52 2.55
CA ILE A 5 -11.20 3.58 3.15
C ILE A 5 -9.72 3.32 2.90
N VAL A 6 -9.30 2.04 2.99
CA VAL A 6 -7.89 1.64 2.86
C VAL A 6 -7.44 1.57 1.41
N PHE A 7 -8.32 1.14 0.51
CA PHE A 7 -7.97 0.94 -0.89
C PHE A 7 -7.50 2.24 -1.59
N PRO A 8 -8.14 3.41 -1.39
CA PRO A 8 -7.64 4.68 -1.92
C PRO A 8 -6.26 5.05 -1.38
N ILE A 9 -6.01 4.86 -0.08
CA ILE A 9 -4.72 5.17 0.57
C ILE A 9 -3.59 4.37 -0.08
N ILE A 10 -3.76 3.05 -0.19
CA ILE A 10 -2.78 2.18 -0.85
C ILE A 10 -2.59 2.55 -2.32
N SER A 11 -3.66 2.95 -3.02
CA SER A 11 -3.57 3.34 -4.43
C SER A 11 -2.77 4.63 -4.61
N LEU A 12 -3.00 5.63 -3.75
CA LEU A 12 -2.24 6.88 -3.72
C LEU A 12 -0.77 6.62 -3.39
N ALA A 13 -0.50 5.77 -2.41
CA ALA A 13 0.86 5.41 -2.03
C ALA A 13 1.65 4.78 -3.19
N ILE A 14 1.03 3.85 -3.93
CA ILE A 14 1.65 3.23 -5.12
C ILE A 14 1.98 4.29 -6.19
N GLU A 15 1.08 5.25 -6.42
CA GLU A 15 1.29 6.35 -7.36
C GLU A 15 2.48 7.23 -6.93
N LYS A 16 2.50 7.64 -5.67
CA LYS A 16 3.55 8.47 -5.07
C LYS A 16 4.93 7.80 -5.11
N LEU A 17 4.99 6.51 -4.79
CA LEU A 17 6.23 5.74 -4.92
C LEU A 17 6.67 5.61 -6.39
N GLY A 18 5.73 5.54 -7.34
CA GLY A 18 6.04 5.58 -8.77
C GLY A 18 6.69 6.90 -9.19
N GLU A 19 6.17 8.03 -8.71
CA GLU A 19 6.77 9.36 -8.92
C GLU A 19 8.19 9.41 -8.34
N LEU A 20 8.37 8.93 -7.10
CA LEU A 20 9.67 8.90 -6.43
C LEU A 20 10.67 8.03 -7.20
N LEU A 21 10.26 6.85 -7.69
CA LEU A 21 11.12 5.98 -8.49
C LEU A 21 11.59 6.66 -9.78
N VAL A 22 10.77 7.47 -10.44
CA VAL A 22 11.17 8.23 -11.63
C VAL A 22 12.19 9.31 -11.27
N GLN A 23 12.01 9.99 -10.12
CA GLN A 23 12.96 10.98 -9.63
C GLN A 23 14.30 10.33 -9.27
N GLU A 24 14.31 9.36 -8.36
CA GLU A 24 15.50 8.59 -7.96
C GLU A 24 16.16 7.90 -9.16
N ALA A 25 15.38 7.57 -10.20
CA ALA A 25 15.92 6.98 -11.41
C ALA A 25 16.98 7.84 -12.07
N SER A 26 16.78 9.16 -12.03
CA SER A 26 17.70 10.15 -12.58
C SER A 26 18.96 10.35 -11.74
N PHE A 27 18.96 9.92 -10.47
CA PHE A 27 20.04 10.16 -9.52
C PHE A 27 20.92 8.94 -9.21
N LEU A 28 20.68 7.78 -9.84
CA LEU A 28 21.41 6.51 -9.57
C LEU A 28 21.48 6.18 -8.06
N SER A 29 20.36 6.35 -7.37
CA SER A 29 20.26 6.17 -5.93
C SER A 29 20.16 4.70 -5.51
N ASP A 30 20.82 4.38 -4.40
CA ASP A 30 20.76 3.05 -3.76
C ASP A 30 19.36 2.74 -3.22
N MET A 31 18.53 3.77 -2.92
CA MET A 31 17.18 3.60 -2.36
C MET A 31 16.14 3.04 -3.35
N ARG A 32 16.51 2.90 -4.62
CA ARG A 32 15.58 2.51 -5.69
C ARG A 32 14.98 1.13 -5.43
N ASP A 33 15.77 0.18 -4.95
CA ASP A 33 15.32 -1.20 -4.80
C ASP A 33 14.38 -1.35 -3.59
N GLU A 34 14.61 -0.61 -2.51
CA GLU A 34 13.72 -0.52 -1.35
C GLU A 34 12.38 0.09 -1.74
N VAL A 35 12.38 1.20 -2.50
CA VAL A 35 11.14 1.85 -2.95
C VAL A 35 10.34 0.95 -3.90
N LYS A 36 11.01 0.20 -4.79
CA LYS A 36 10.34 -0.82 -5.62
C LYS A 36 9.77 -1.97 -4.80
N GLY A 37 10.50 -2.41 -3.77
CA GLY A 37 10.04 -3.45 -2.85
C GLY A 37 8.74 -3.04 -2.18
N LEU A 38 8.72 -1.85 -1.58
CA LEU A 38 7.53 -1.28 -0.94
C LEU A 38 6.36 -1.13 -1.92
N GLN A 39 6.61 -0.64 -3.15
CA GLN A 39 5.57 -0.53 -4.17
C GLN A 39 4.96 -1.90 -4.52
N SER A 40 5.79 -2.95 -4.57
CA SER A 40 5.35 -4.32 -4.86
C SER A 40 4.52 -4.91 -3.72
N GLU A 41 4.88 -4.65 -2.46
CA GLU A 41 4.11 -5.06 -1.28
C GLU A 41 2.74 -4.37 -1.24
N LEU A 42 2.69 -3.07 -1.53
CA LEU A 42 1.44 -2.31 -1.60
C LEU A 42 0.54 -2.78 -2.75
N GLU A 43 1.10 -3.10 -3.92
CA GLU A 43 0.39 -3.76 -5.03
C GLU A 43 -0.26 -5.08 -4.61
N TRP A 44 0.49 -5.90 -3.85
CA TRP A 44 -0.02 -7.16 -3.30
C TRP A 44 -1.18 -6.92 -2.32
N MET A 45 -1.03 -5.97 -1.39
CA MET A 45 -2.08 -5.62 -0.42
C MET A 45 -3.33 -5.10 -1.14
N ARG A 46 -3.16 -4.26 -2.17
CA ARG A 46 -4.26 -3.74 -3.00
C ARG A 46 -5.03 -4.86 -3.68
N CYS A 47 -4.33 -5.85 -4.25
CA CYS A 47 -4.96 -7.02 -4.86
C CYS A 47 -5.70 -7.86 -3.81
N PHE A 48 -5.08 -8.11 -2.66
CA PHE A 48 -5.71 -8.85 -1.57
C PHE A 48 -7.00 -8.17 -1.08
N LEU A 49 -7.00 -6.84 -0.90
CA LEU A 49 -8.20 -6.11 -0.46
C LEU A 49 -9.36 -6.21 -1.46
N LYS A 50 -9.08 -6.25 -2.78
CA LYS A 50 -10.12 -6.50 -3.80
C LYS A 50 -10.79 -7.86 -3.60
N ASP A 51 -9.99 -8.90 -3.36
CA ASP A 51 -10.50 -10.26 -3.16
C ASP A 51 -11.17 -10.44 -1.79
N ALA A 52 -10.67 -9.75 -0.77
CA ALA A 52 -11.18 -9.81 0.60
C ALA A 52 -12.59 -9.22 0.72
N GLU A 53 -12.94 -8.21 -0.08
CA GLU A 53 -14.27 -7.59 -0.02
C GLU A 53 -15.39 -8.60 -0.29
N ALA A 54 -15.18 -9.53 -1.22
CA ALA A 54 -16.14 -10.58 -1.56
C ALA A 54 -16.24 -11.68 -0.49
N ARG A 55 -15.28 -11.77 0.44
CA ARG A 55 -15.12 -12.92 1.35
C ARG A 55 -15.14 -12.56 2.84
N GLN A 56 -14.97 -11.30 3.22
CA GLN A 56 -14.79 -10.90 4.63
C GLN A 56 -15.95 -11.29 5.55
N GLN A 57 -17.18 -11.39 5.04
CA GLN A 57 -18.34 -11.75 5.86
C GLN A 57 -18.39 -13.24 6.25
N LYS A 58 -17.50 -14.06 5.67
CA LYS A 58 -17.55 -15.53 5.79
C LYS A 58 -16.30 -16.13 6.45
N ASP A 59 -15.25 -15.35 6.68
CA ASP A 59 -13.98 -15.83 7.26
C ASP A 59 -13.35 -14.76 8.15
N GLU A 60 -13.31 -15.02 9.45
CA GLU A 60 -12.74 -14.11 10.45
C GLU A 60 -11.24 -13.85 10.24
N ARG A 61 -10.51 -14.79 9.62
CA ARG A 61 -9.09 -14.59 9.30
C ARG A 61 -8.91 -13.50 8.25
N ILE A 62 -9.81 -13.43 7.28
CA ILE A 62 -9.83 -12.36 6.27
C ILE A 62 -10.12 -11.01 6.95
N CYS A 63 -11.05 -10.98 7.92
CA CYS A 63 -11.29 -9.77 8.71
C CYS A 63 -10.05 -9.33 9.50
N ASN A 64 -9.28 -10.27 10.07
CA ASN A 64 -8.05 -9.92 10.77
C ASN A 64 -6.99 -9.37 9.80
N TRP A 65 -6.75 -10.02 8.67
CA TRP A 65 -5.79 -9.54 7.67
C TRP A 65 -6.16 -8.17 7.08
N VAL A 66 -7.44 -7.90 6.84
CA VAL A 66 -7.92 -6.57 6.42
C VAL A 66 -7.59 -5.51 7.48
N ARG A 67 -7.67 -5.86 8.78
CA ARG A 67 -7.31 -4.95 9.86
C ARG A 67 -5.81 -4.63 9.88
N GLU A 68 -4.97 -5.65 9.78
CA GLU A 68 -3.52 -5.47 9.74
C GLU A 68 -3.10 -4.61 8.52
N ILE A 69 -3.65 -4.89 7.34
CA ILE A 69 -3.36 -4.10 6.13
C ILE A 69 -3.81 -2.64 6.28
N ARG A 70 -4.94 -2.39 6.97
CA ARG A 70 -5.38 -1.03 7.25
C ARG A 70 -4.37 -0.29 8.12
N ASP A 71 -3.90 -0.93 9.18
CA ASP A 71 -3.01 -0.29 10.14
C ASP A 71 -1.67 0.05 9.45
N VAL A 72 -1.14 -0.86 8.62
CA VAL A 72 0.02 -0.58 7.75
C VAL A 72 -0.25 0.54 6.74
N ALA A 73 -1.44 0.59 6.12
CA ALA A 73 -1.75 1.63 5.14
C ALA A 73 -1.73 3.05 5.75
N TYR A 74 -2.18 3.20 7.00
CA TYR A 74 -2.07 4.49 7.71
C TYR A 74 -0.62 4.84 8.06
N GLU A 75 0.20 3.86 8.45
CA GLU A 75 1.63 4.12 8.67
C GLU A 75 2.33 4.57 7.37
N VAL A 76 1.96 3.98 6.24
CA VAL A 76 2.48 4.39 4.92
C VAL A 76 2.01 5.79 4.53
N GLU A 77 0.74 6.12 4.78
CA GLU A 77 0.20 7.47 4.55
C GLU A 77 0.97 8.51 5.37
N ASP A 78 1.14 8.29 6.67
CA ASP A 78 1.88 9.17 7.57
C ASP A 78 3.34 9.38 7.11
N VAL A 79 4.01 8.31 6.65
CA VAL A 79 5.38 8.40 6.12
C VAL A 79 5.40 9.20 4.83
N ILE A 80 4.50 8.91 3.87
CA ILE A 80 4.45 9.65 2.61
C ILE A 80 4.20 11.14 2.86
N ASP A 81 3.25 11.49 3.71
CA ASP A 81 2.93 12.88 4.08
C ASP A 81 4.09 13.58 4.80
N THR A 82 4.98 12.84 5.45
CA THR A 82 6.16 13.40 6.12
C THR A 82 7.30 13.71 5.16
N TYR A 83 7.46 12.91 4.09
CA TYR A 83 8.63 12.96 3.20
C TYR A 83 8.34 13.54 1.81
N MET A 84 7.08 13.77 1.44
CA MET A 84 6.66 14.33 0.14
C MET A 84 5.88 15.64 0.29
#